data_AF-A0A4Y2NKJ1-F1
#
_entry.id   AF-A0A4Y2NKJ1-F1
#
_cell.length_a   1.000
_cell.length_b   1.000
_cell.length_c   1.000
_cell.angle_alpha   90.00
_cell.angle_beta   90.00
_cell.angle_gamma   90.00
#
_symmetry.space_group_name_H-M   'P 1'
#
loop_
_entity.id
_entity.type
_entity.pdbx_description
1 polymer ?
#
loop_
_entity_poly.entity_id
_entity_poly.type
_entity_poly.pdbx_seq_one_letter_code
_entity_poly.pdbx_strand_id
1 'polypeptide(L)'
;MYGKKCLARCTIFWWCQRYEAGRINIKNLPRPGQAHVVTNSATISAMDDLIRRNRRSTTREIAVELSIRKKNCASHNPQKTWLLQSLCTVGVEAYVRE
;
A
#
# COMPACT_ATOMS: atom_id res chain seq x y z
N MET A 1 21.24 -20.51 -31.42
CA MET A 1 22.04 -20.35 -30.17
C MET A 1 21.61 -19.04 -29.52
N TYR A 2 20.86 -19.11 -28.41
CA TYR A 2 20.36 -17.91 -27.73
C TYR A 2 21.53 -17.08 -27.18
N GLY A 3 21.52 -15.78 -27.49
CA GLY A 3 22.65 -14.87 -27.34
C GLY A 3 22.99 -14.45 -25.91
N LYS A 4 24.05 -13.65 -25.80
CA LYS A 4 24.80 -13.14 -24.64
C LYS A 4 24.00 -12.34 -23.57
N LYS A 5 22.72 -12.65 -23.36
CA LYS A 5 21.82 -12.10 -22.33
C LYS A 5 21.09 -13.24 -21.59
N CYS A 6 21.84 -14.26 -21.20
CA CYS A 6 21.30 -15.32 -20.34
C CYS A 6 21.28 -14.83 -18.89
N LEU A 7 20.14 -14.99 -18.21
CA LEU A 7 20.06 -14.80 -16.77
C LEU A 7 21.02 -15.77 -16.09
N ALA A 8 21.72 -15.30 -15.05
CA ALA A 8 22.63 -16.15 -14.29
C ALA A 8 21.84 -17.33 -13.68
N ARG A 9 22.47 -18.50 -13.61
CA ARG A 9 21.83 -19.73 -13.06
C ARG A 9 21.31 -19.52 -11.63
N CYS A 10 21.98 -18.68 -10.83
CA CYS A 10 21.53 -18.29 -9.50
C CYS A 10 20.19 -17.52 -9.52
N THR A 11 19.98 -16.64 -10.50
CA THR A 11 18.71 -15.92 -10.69
C THR A 11 17.61 -16.90 -11.04
N ILE A 12 17.86 -17.80 -12.01
CA ILE A 12 16.88 -18.81 -12.44
C ILE A 12 16.49 -19.71 -11.25
N PHE A 13 17.46 -20.21 -10.50
CA PHE A 13 17.23 -21.06 -9.33
C PHE A 13 16.40 -20.34 -8.25
N TRP A 14 16.70 -19.08 -7.98
CA TRP A 14 15.93 -18.26 -7.04
C TRP A 14 14.47 -18.07 -7.48
N TRP A 15 14.22 -17.87 -8.78
CA TRP A 15 12.86 -17.76 -9.32
C TRP A 15 12.10 -19.09 -9.22
N CYS A 16 12.74 -20.23 -9.50
CA CYS A 16 12.15 -21.56 -9.38
C CYS A 16 11.76 -21.86 -7.93
N GLN A 17 12.66 -21.63 -6.97
CA GLN A 17 12.38 -21.83 -5.55
C GLN A 17 11.17 -21.01 -5.07
N ARG A 18 11.08 -19.74 -5.51
CA ARG A 18 9.93 -18.88 -5.15
C ARG A 18 8.61 -19.33 -5.76
N TYR A 19 8.66 -19.99 -6.92
CA TYR A 19 7.47 -20.52 -7.58
C TYR A 19 7.02 -21.84 -6.93
N GLU A 20 7.96 -22.73 -6.62
CA GLU A 20 7.71 -24.01 -5.94
C GLU A 20 7.23 -23.85 -4.50
N ALA A 21 7.71 -22.81 -3.78
CA ALA A 21 7.26 -22.50 -2.42
C ALA A 21 5.77 -22.06 -2.33
N GLY A 22 5.05 -22.05 -3.46
CA GLY A 22 3.64 -21.72 -3.54
C GLY A 22 3.41 -20.22 -3.41
N ARG A 23 2.96 -19.58 -4.48
CA ARG A 23 2.39 -18.22 -4.38
C ARG A 23 1.02 -18.29 -3.69
N ILE A 24 1.03 -18.29 -2.36
CA ILE A 24 -0.21 -18.17 -1.56
C ILE A 24 -0.79 -16.75 -1.67
N ASN A 25 0.07 -15.76 -1.90
CA ASN A 25 -0.33 -14.37 -2.10
C ASN A 25 -0.03 -13.93 -3.54
N ILE A 26 -1.08 -13.81 -4.35
CA ILE A 26 -1.03 -13.29 -5.73
C ILE A 26 -0.78 -11.77 -5.74
N LYS A 27 -1.06 -11.08 -4.63
CA LYS A 27 -0.85 -9.64 -4.55
C LYS A 27 0.65 -9.34 -4.52
N ASN A 28 1.04 -8.34 -5.29
CA ASN A 28 2.41 -7.83 -5.28
C ASN A 28 2.76 -7.33 -3.87
N LEU A 29 3.99 -7.58 -3.43
CA LEU A 29 4.52 -6.95 -2.23
C LEU A 29 4.49 -5.42 -2.41
N PRO A 30 4.14 -4.66 -1.35
CA PRO A 30 4.14 -3.21 -1.42
C PRO A 30 5.55 -2.73 -1.76
N ARG A 31 5.66 -1.85 -2.75
CA ARG A 31 6.95 -1.25 -3.07
C ARG A 31 7.29 -0.19 -2.02
N PRO A 32 8.55 -0.05 -1.61
CA PRO A 32 8.96 1.08 -0.79
C PRO A 32 8.58 2.38 -1.51
N GLY A 33 7.82 3.25 -0.84
CA GLY A 33 7.25 4.49 -1.41
C GLY A 33 5.79 4.40 -1.87
N GLN A 34 5.12 3.26 -1.72
CA GLN A 34 3.69 3.16 -2.02
C GLN A 34 2.87 3.90 -0.96
N ALA A 35 2.08 4.89 -1.39
CA ALA A 35 1.20 5.64 -0.49
C ALA A 35 0.20 4.70 0.21
N HIS A 36 -0.09 4.96 1.48
CA HIS A 36 -1.12 4.24 2.21
C HIS A 36 -2.48 4.53 1.55
N VAL A 37 -2.99 3.57 0.80
CA VAL A 37 -4.34 3.65 0.22
C VAL A 37 -5.32 3.29 1.32
N VAL A 38 -5.90 4.30 1.97
CA VAL A 38 -7.04 4.12 2.88
C VAL A 38 -8.29 3.93 2.02
N THR A 39 -8.50 2.72 1.51
CA THR A 39 -9.79 2.34 0.93
C THR A 39 -10.78 2.06 2.06
N ASN A 40 -11.72 2.97 2.28
CA ASN A 40 -12.83 2.76 3.22
C ASN A 40 -13.82 1.75 2.61
N SER A 41 -14.19 0.69 3.35
CA SER A 41 -15.13 -0.33 2.87
C SER A 41 -16.48 0.25 2.46
N ALA A 42 -16.93 1.32 3.13
CA ALA A 42 -18.14 2.04 2.77
C ALA A 42 -18.09 2.62 1.34
N THR A 43 -16.93 3.17 0.94
CA THR A 43 -16.74 3.73 -0.42
C THR A 43 -16.68 2.65 -1.49
N ILE A 44 -16.17 1.45 -1.16
CA ILE A 44 -16.16 0.31 -2.08
C ILE A 44 -17.59 -0.19 -2.30
N SER A 45 -18.38 -0.35 -1.24
CA SER A 45 -19.77 -0.80 -1.35
C SER A 45 -20.62 0.17 -2.18
N ALA A 46 -20.48 1.47 -1.94
CA ALA A 46 -21.20 2.49 -2.72
C ALA A 46 -20.82 2.46 -4.21
N MET A 47 -19.55 2.20 -4.51
CA MET A 47 -19.06 2.04 -5.88
C MET A 47 -19.66 0.80 -6.56
N ASP A 48 -19.70 -0.34 -5.86
CA ASP A 48 -20.30 -1.58 -6.38
C ASP A 48 -21.80 -1.44 -6.65
N ASP A 49 -22.53 -0.76 -5.76
CA ASP A 49 -23.96 -0.48 -5.95
C ASP A 49 -24.22 0.41 -7.17
N LEU A 50 -23.35 1.40 -7.42
CA LEU A 50 -23.45 2.27 -8.58
C LEU A 50 -23.20 1.53 -9.90
N ILE A 51 -22.19 0.65 -9.94
CA ILE A 51 -21.90 -0.20 -11.11
C ILE A 51 -23.05 -1.17 -11.37
N ARG A 52 -23.68 -1.70 -10.31
CA ARG A 52 -24.87 -2.56 -10.43
C ARG A 52 -26.07 -1.82 -11.00
N ARG A 53 -26.29 -0.57 -10.59
CA ARG A 53 -27.41 0.26 -11.09
C ARG A 53 -27.18 0.72 -12.52
N ASN A 54 -25.96 1.10 -12.87
CA ASN A 54 -25.64 1.55 -14.21
C ASN A 54 -24.26 1.06 -14.65
N ARG A 55 -24.26 -0.03 -15.43
CA ARG A 55 -23.02 -0.65 -15.95
C ARG A 55 -22.26 0.23 -16.96
N ARG A 56 -22.88 1.29 -17.49
CA ARG A 56 -22.24 2.21 -18.45
C ARG A 56 -21.66 3.47 -17.78
N SER A 57 -21.76 3.60 -16.46
CA SER A 57 -21.23 4.77 -15.77
C SER A 57 -19.73 4.93 -15.98
N THR A 58 -19.32 6.14 -16.36
CA THR A 58 -17.92 6.48 -16.60
C THR A 58 -17.23 6.81 -15.28
N THR A 59 -15.92 6.57 -15.16
CA THR A 59 -15.13 6.86 -13.95
C THR A 59 -15.29 8.29 -13.43
N ARG A 60 -15.56 9.26 -14.32
CA ARG A 60 -15.81 10.67 -13.93
C ARG A 60 -17.13 10.85 -13.19
N GLU A 61 -18.19 10.20 -13.66
CA GLU A 61 -19.53 10.27 -13.05
C GLU A 61 -19.48 9.61 -11.66
N ILE A 62 -18.83 8.46 -11.56
CA ILE A 62 -18.58 7.76 -10.30
C ILE A 62 -17.77 8.63 -9.33
N ALA A 63 -16.72 9.30 -9.81
CA ALA A 63 -15.89 10.16 -8.96
C ALA A 63 -16.63 11.41 -8.44
N VAL A 64 -17.61 11.90 -9.19
CA VAL A 64 -18.49 13.01 -8.79
C VAL A 64 -19.52 12.52 -7.77
N GLU A 65 -20.21 11.42 -8.07
CA GLU A 65 -21.24 10.85 -7.19
C GLU A 65 -20.68 10.42 -5.84
N LEU A 66 -19.50 9.78 -5.83
CA LEU A 66 -18.82 9.37 -4.61
C LEU A 66 -18.04 10.51 -3.94
N SER A 67 -18.05 11.73 -4.51
CA SER A 67 -17.32 12.90 -3.99
C SER A 67 -15.83 12.66 -3.70
N ILE A 68 -15.22 11.65 -4.33
CA ILE A 68 -13.81 11.24 -4.15
C ILE A 68 -12.85 12.35 -4.59
N ARG A 69 -13.30 13.22 -5.52
CA ARG A 69 -12.52 14.39 -5.96
C ARG A 69 -12.23 15.39 -4.84
N LYS A 70 -13.01 15.35 -3.75
CA LYS A 70 -12.70 16.13 -2.55
C LYS A 70 -11.69 15.34 -1.72
N LYS A 71 -10.43 15.64 -1.95
CA LYS A 71 -9.28 15.10 -1.24
C LYS A 71 -9.54 15.15 0.28
N ASN A 72 -9.82 14.00 0.89
CA ASN A 72 -9.74 13.84 2.34
C ASN A 72 -8.26 13.80 2.71
N CYS A 73 -7.63 14.98 2.70
CA CYS A 73 -6.41 15.21 3.47
C CYS A 73 -6.81 15.18 4.95
N ALA A 74 -7.08 13.99 5.51
CA ALA A 74 -6.89 13.82 6.93
C ALA A 74 -5.39 14.04 7.15
N SER A 75 -5.05 15.24 7.61
CA SER A 75 -3.67 15.67 7.82
C SER A 75 -3.01 14.66 8.76
N HIS A 76 -2.06 13.90 8.23
CA HIS A 76 -1.06 13.26 9.07
C HIS A 76 -0.35 14.41 9.79
N ASN A 77 -0.64 14.63 11.08
CA ASN A 77 0.03 15.67 11.86
C ASN A 77 1.46 15.20 12.18
N PRO A 78 2.50 15.71 11.50
CA PRO A 78 3.87 15.26 11.70
C PRO A 78 4.40 15.61 13.10
N GLN A 79 3.77 16.56 13.81
CA GLN A 79 4.22 16.99 15.14
C GLN A 79 4.02 15.90 16.20
N LYS A 80 2.96 15.09 16.11
CA LYS A 80 2.71 14.00 17.08
C LYS A 80 3.76 12.89 17.00
N THR A 81 4.32 12.66 15.80
CA THR A 81 5.34 11.63 15.55
C THR A 81 6.70 12.00 16.18
N TRP A 82 7.07 13.28 16.16
CA TRP A 82 8.29 13.79 16.82
C TRP A 82 8.19 13.74 18.35
N LEU A 83 7.02 14.08 18.90
CA LEU A 83 6.82 14.07 20.36
C LEU A 83 6.93 12.67 20.96
N LEU A 84 6.45 11.63 20.27
CA LEU A 84 6.59 10.24 20.72
C LEU A 84 8.05 9.77 20.69
N GLN A 85 8.83 10.14 19.67
CA GLN A 85 10.25 9.79 19.60
C GLN A 85 11.06 10.50 20.70
N SER A 86 10.81 11.79 20.92
CA SER A 86 11.46 12.55 22.00
C SER A 86 11.14 11.98 23.38
N LEU A 87 9.88 11.61 23.65
CA LEU A 87 9.49 11.00 24.92
C LEU A 87 10.19 9.66 25.15
N CYS A 88 10.38 8.84 24.10
CA CYS A 88 11.15 7.61 24.17
C CYS A 88 12.65 7.86 24.44
N THR A 89 13.24 8.92 23.89
CA THR A 89 14.65 9.26 24.14
C THR A 89 14.88 9.75 25.57
N VAL A 90 13.99 10.61 26.08
CA VAL A 90 14.08 11.11 27.47
C VAL A 90 13.82 9.99 28.49
N GLY A 91 12.95 9.03 28.18
CA GLY A 91 12.71 7.85 29.03
C GLY A 91 13.89 6.88 29.11
N VAL A 92 14.69 6.76 28.05
CA VAL A 92 15.89 5.90 28.03
C VAL A 92 17.03 6.54 28.84
N GLU A 93 17.20 7.86 28.79
CA GLU A 93 18.20 8.60 29.60
C GLU A 93 17.89 8.57 31.11
N ALA A 94 16.61 8.46 31.49
CA ALA A 94 16.21 8.32 32.90
C ALA A 94 16.49 6.92 33.46
N TYR A 95 16.41 5.86 32.64
CA TYR A 95 16.70 4.48 33.05
C TYR A 95 18.21 4.18 33.16
N VAL A 96 19.06 4.94 32.46
CA VAL A 96 20.53 4.76 32.47
C VAL A 96 21.22 5.53 33.62
N ARG A 97 20.46 6.29 34.41
CA ARG A 97 20.97 7.13 35.51
C ARG A 97 20.48 6.75 36.90
N GLU A 98 19.98 5.53 37.07
CA GLU A 98 19.71 4.88 38.37
C GLU A 98 20.56 3.60 38.46
#